data_AF-A0A8J5F173-F1
#
_entry.id   AF-A0A8J5F173-F1
#
_cell.length_a   1.000
_cell.length_b   1.000
_cell.length_c   1.000
_cell.angle_alpha   90.00
_cell.angle_beta   90.00
_cell.angle_gamma   90.00
#
_symmetry.space_group_name_H-M   'P 1'
#
loop_
_entity.id
_entity.type
_entity.pdbx_description
1 polymer ?
#
loop_
_entity_poly.entity_id
_entity_poly.type
_entity_poly.pdbx_seq_one_letter_code
_entity_poly.pdbx_strand_id
1 'polypeptide(L)' 'MVGSIKTFYDETCIAKLGFKTNTGKKHGPFGHGGGMEFTVPVLDGRIVGFFGQFNSYLNGIGVYLAPK' A
#
# COMPACT_ATOMS: atom_id res chain seq x y z
N MET A 1 2.21 5.20 -4.44
CA MET A 1 2.17 4.39 -3.20
C MET A 1 3.47 3.63 -3.10
N VAL A 2 4.02 3.48 -1.90
CA VAL A 2 5.28 2.78 -1.65
C VAL A 2 5.06 1.81 -0.50
N GLY A 3 5.83 0.72 -0.47
CA GLY A 3 5.73 -0.23 0.62
C GLY A 3 6.74 -1.35 0.49
N SER A 4 6.61 -2.35 1.34
CA SER A 4 7.35 -3.61 1.21
C SER A 4 6.47 -4.80 1.51
N ILE A 5 6.80 -5.92 0.90
CA ILE A 5 6.18 -7.22 1.16
C ILE A 5 7.17 -8.14 1.87
N LYS A 6 6.67 -8.95 2.80
CA LYS A 6 7.46 -9.94 3.54
C LYS A 6 6.59 -11.14 3.87
N THR A 7 7.20 -12.33 3.87
CA THR A 7 6.54 -13.54 4.36
C THR A 7 6.67 -13.63 5.87
N PHE A 8 5.53 -13.69 6.56
CA PHE A 8 5.42 -13.93 8.00
C PHE A 8 4.64 -15.22 8.19
N TYR A 9 5.19 -16.20 8.92
CA TYR A 9 4.52 -17.48 9.19
C TYR A 9 3.91 -18.13 7.94
N ASP A 10 4.69 -18.23 6.87
CA ASP A 10 4.30 -18.76 5.55
C ASP A 10 3.21 -17.95 4.78
N GLU A 11 2.82 -16.78 5.27
CA GLU A 11 1.91 -15.85 4.58
C GLU A 11 2.67 -14.64 4.03
N THR A 12 2.63 -14.39 2.72
CA THR A 12 3.14 -13.14 2.13
C THR A 12 2.18 -12.00 2.42
N CYS A 13 2.71 -10.95 3.06
CA CYS A 13 1.92 -9.83 3.56
C CYS A 13 2.60 -8.49 3.25
N ILE A 14 1.82 -7.42 3.25
CA ILE A 14 2.28 -6.04 3.24
C ILE A 14 2.94 -5.76 4.60
N ALA A 15 4.27 -5.65 4.61
CA ALA A 15 5.06 -5.39 5.80
C ALA A 15 5.09 -3.89 6.15
N LYS A 16 5.09 -3.06 5.10
CA LYS A 16 5.14 -1.60 5.23
C LYS A 16 4.32 -0.95 4.12
N LEU A 17 3.58 0.10 4.44
CA LEU A 17 2.76 0.82 3.45
C LEU A 17 2.74 2.32 3.69
N GLY A 18 3.01 3.10 2.65
CA GLY A 18 2.85 4.55 2.63
C GLY A 18 2.28 5.06 1.30
N PHE A 19 1.54 6.16 1.36
CA PHE A 19 0.97 6.78 0.17
C PHE A 19 0.85 8.30 0.33
N LYS A 20 0.68 8.99 -0.80
CA LYS A 20 0.43 10.42 -0.87
C LYS A 20 -0.97 10.63 -1.40
N THR A 21 -1.73 11.53 -0.78
CA THR A 21 -3.07 11.92 -1.22
C THR A 21 -2.97 12.98 -2.33
N ASN A 22 -4.08 13.24 -3.02
CA ASN A 22 -4.17 14.27 -4.06
C ASN A 22 -3.92 15.69 -3.54
N THR A 23 -4.11 15.94 -2.24
CA THR A 23 -3.80 17.24 -1.59
C THR A 23 -2.33 17.38 -1.20
N GLY A 24 -1.51 16.39 -1.50
CA GLY A 24 -0.08 16.42 -1.20
C GLY A 24 0.32 15.80 0.13
N LYS A 25 -0.65 15.47 0.99
CA LYS A 25 -0.38 14.89 2.32
C LYS A 25 0.15 13.47 2.20
N LYS A 26 1.29 13.20 2.85
CA LYS A 26 1.90 11.87 2.97
C LYS A 26 1.34 11.13 4.20
N HIS A 27 1.05 9.85 4.05
CA HIS A 27 0.64 8.93 5.10
C HIS A 27 1.61 7.74 5.15
N GLY A 28 2.08 7.38 6.34
CA GLY A 28 3.05 6.32 6.55
C GLY A 28 4.50 6.71 6.18
N PRO A 29 5.39 5.74 5.90
CA PRO A 29 5.07 4.32 5.87
C PRO A 29 4.74 3.72 7.25
N PHE A 30 3.65 2.96 7.34
CA PHE A 30 3.23 2.23 8.54
C PHE A 30 3.59 0.76 8.44
N GLY A 31 3.93 0.14 9.56
CA GLY A 31 4.31 -1.27 9.67
C GLY A 31 5.79 -1.49 10.00
N HIS A 32 6.17 -2.74 10.26
CA HIS A 32 7.56 -3.14 10.48
C HIS A 32 8.20 -3.46 9.14
N GLY A 33 9.10 -2.60 8.68
CA GLY A 33 9.74 -2.68 7.36
C GLY A 33 10.61 -3.91 7.12
N GLY A 34 11.44 -3.82 6.08
CA GLY A 34 12.19 -4.95 5.52
C GLY A 34 11.37 -5.75 4.51
N GLY A 35 11.98 -6.80 3.96
CA GLY A 35 11.41 -7.54 2.84
C GLY A 35 11.65 -6.83 1.50
N MET A 36 10.84 -7.19 0.49
CA MET A 36 10.99 -6.67 -0.87
C MET A 36 10.18 -5.38 -1.03
N GLU A 37 10.86 -4.28 -1.33
CA GLU A 37 10.20 -2.99 -1.56
C GLU A 37 9.43 -2.98 -2.89
N PHE A 38 8.30 -2.27 -2.91
CA PHE A 38 7.49 -2.04 -4.10
C PHE A 38 7.12 -0.56 -4.21
N THR A 39 6.88 -0.12 -5.44
CA THR A 39 6.34 1.21 -5.73
C THR A 39 5.23 1.09 -6.77
N VAL A 40 4.08 1.66 -6.47
CA VAL A 40 2.97 1.81 -7.40
C VAL A 40 2.90 3.28 -7.82
N PRO A 41 3.19 3.61 -9.08
CA PRO A 41 3.07 4.98 -9.56
C PRO A 41 1.58 5.34 -9.61
N VAL A 42 1.16 6.25 -8.74
CA VAL A 42 -0.21 6.81 -8.78
C VAL A 42 -0.15 7.93 -9.80
N LEU A 43 -0.23 7.56 -11.08
CA LEU A 43 -0.21 8.45 -12.23
C LEU A 43 -1.58 9.13 -12.31
N ASP A 44 -1.60 10.42 -11.99
CA ASP A 44 -2.71 11.35 -12.17
C ASP A 44 -4.12 10.84 -11.79
N GLY A 45 -4.53 11.11 -10.55
CA GLY A 45 -5.88 10.85 -10.08
C GLY A 45 -6.05 11.12 -8.59
N ARG A 46 -7.29 11.06 -8.12
CA ARG A 46 -7.63 11.11 -6.70
C ARG A 46 -7.89 9.71 -6.18
N ILE A 47 -7.20 9.32 -5.11
CA ILE A 47 -7.55 8.11 -4.36
C ILE A 47 -8.92 8.34 -3.73
N VAL A 48 -9.92 7.56 -4.16
CA VAL A 48 -11.31 7.63 -3.67
C VAL A 48 -11.70 6.41 -2.83
N GLY A 49 -10.84 5.39 -2.80
CA GLY A 49 -11.04 4.21 -1.98
C GLY A 49 -9.87 3.25 -2.06
N PHE A 50 -9.93 2.24 -1.20
CA PHE A 50 -8.99 1.13 -1.15
C PHE A 50 -9.78 -0.18 -1.24
N PHE A 51 -9.15 -1.20 -1.82
CA PHE A 51 -9.61 -2.57 -1.77
C PHE A 51 -8.41 -3.47 -1.46
N GLY A 52 -8.65 -4.71 -1.05
CA GLY A 52 -7.56 -5.59 -0.71
C GLY A 52 -8.01 -6.98 -0.31
N GLN A 53 -7.02 -7.79 0.03
CA GLN A 53 -7.20 -9.13 0.57
C GLN A 53 -6.45 -9.23 1.90
N PHE A 54 -7.06 -9.89 2.87
CA PHE A 54 -6.48 -10.12 4.17
C PHE A 54 -6.78 -11.54 4.67
N ASN A 55 -5.90 -12.03 5.53
CA ASN A 55 -6.14 -13.14 6.43
C ASN A 55 -5.76 -12.70 7.85
N SER A 56 -4.73 -13.29 8.47
CA SER A 56 -4.17 -12.79 9.74
C SER A 56 -3.49 -11.43 9.57
N TYR A 57 -3.06 -11.11 8.34
CA TYR A 57 -2.40 -9.87 7.95
C TYR A 57 -2.97 -9.35 6.62
N LEU A 58 -2.55 -8.15 6.22
CA LEU A 58 -2.88 -7.57 4.92
C LEU A 58 -2.04 -8.27 3.83
N ASN A 59 -2.63 -9.14 3.02
CA ASN A 59 -1.92 -9.87 1.95
C ASN A 59 -1.79 -9.06 0.66
N GLY A 60 -2.78 -8.23 0.36
CA GLY A 60 -2.79 -7.40 -0.84
C GLY A 60 -3.60 -6.14 -0.67
N ILE A 61 -3.17 -5.06 -1.33
CA ILE A 61 -3.88 -3.79 -1.32
C ILE A 61 -3.85 -3.16 -2.70
N GLY A 62 -5.00 -2.65 -3.13
CA GLY A 62 -5.21 -1.84 -4.32
C GLY A 62 -5.92 -0.53 -3.98
N VAL A 63 -5.96 0.37 -4.96
CA VAL A 63 -6.60 1.68 -4.84
C VAL A 63 -7.61 1.89 -5.95
N TYR A 64 -8.72 2.53 -5.61
CA TYR A 64 -9.62 3.12 -6.60
C TYR A 64 -9.17 4.54 -6.88
N LEU A 65 -8.95 4.84 -8.16
CA LEU A 65 -8.58 6.17 -8.65
C LEU A 65 -9.76 6.77 -9.41
N ALA A 66 -10.12 7.99 -9.07
CA ALA A 66 -10.94 8.84 -9.92
C ALA A 66 -10.03 9.76 -10.76
N PRO A 67 -10.46 10.13 -11.98
CA PRO A 67 -9.85 11.24 -12.72
C PRO A 67 -9.77 12.50 -11.85
N LYS A 68 -8.84 13.39 -12.19
CA LYS A 68 -8.74 14.71 -11.54
C LYS A 68 -9.95 15.58 -11.85
#